data_AF-A0A087U2Z2-F1
#
_entry.id   AF-A0A087U2Z2-F1
#
_cell.length_a   1.000
_cell.length_b   1.000
_cell.length_c   1.000
_cell.angle_alpha   90.00
_cell.angle_beta   90.00
_cell.angle_gamma   90.00
#
_symmetry.space_group_name_H-M   'P 1'
#
loop_
_entity.id
_entity.type
_entity.pdbx_description
1 polymer ?
#
loop_
_entity_poly.entity_id
_entity_poly.type
_entity_poly.pdbx_seq_one_letter_code
_entity_poly.pdbx_strand_id
1 'polypeptide(L)' 'MSSEERVLCVYCEKSLKNSVQLRKHLRNVHKVRKEPNHIKCGEEDCLESFSTLMNYREHLEKLHKYKNIS' A
#
# COMPACT_ATOMS: atom_id res chain seq x y z
N MET A 1 21.29 8.13 19.93
CA MET A 1 19.90 8.62 20.08
C MET A 1 19.21 8.41 18.75
N SER A 2 18.18 7.55 18.71
CA SER A 2 17.53 7.15 17.47
C SER A 2 16.78 8.35 16.88
N SER A 3 17.28 8.89 15.77
CA SER A 3 16.58 9.91 14.99
C SER A 3 15.34 9.29 14.38
N GLU A 4 14.24 9.28 15.13
CA GLU A 4 12.93 8.95 14.60
C GLU A 4 12.55 10.03 13.59
N GLU A 5 12.78 9.75 12.31
CA GLU A 5 12.41 10.62 11.19
C GLU A 5 10.87 10.75 11.18
N ARG A 6 10.36 11.77 11.88
CA ARG A 6 8.93 12.04 11.95
C ARG A 6 8.44 12.53 10.59
N VAL A 7 7.26 12.06 10.19
CA VAL A 7 6.66 12.42 8.91
C VAL A 7 5.60 13.48 9.15
N LEU A 8 5.74 14.61 8.47
CA LEU A 8 4.82 15.75 8.59
C LEU A 8 3.63 15.61 7.63
N CYS A 9 2.45 16.06 8.08
CA CYS A 9 1.30 16.19 7.21
C CYS A 9 1.38 17.47 6.38
N VAL A 10 1.24 17.38 5.07
CA VAL A 10 1.28 18.55 4.17
C VAL A 10 0.07 19.48 4.29
N TYR A 11 -1.03 19.02 4.91
CA TYR A 11 -2.27 19.79 5.00
C TYR A 11 -2.46 20.52 6.34
N CYS A 12 -1.80 20.07 7.40
CA CYS A 12 -1.93 20.66 8.74
C CYS A 12 -0.63 20.62 9.55
N GLU A 13 0.49 20.25 8.92
CA GLU A 13 1.85 20.24 9.49
C GLU A 13 2.02 19.39 10.75
N LYS A 14 1.02 18.54 11.06
CA LYS A 14 1.09 17.63 12.20
C LYS A 14 2.25 16.66 12.02
N SER A 15 3.09 16.50 13.06
CA SER A 15 4.15 15.49 13.08
C SER A 15 3.58 14.13 13.49
N LEU A 16 3.84 13.11 12.68
CA LEU A 16 3.45 11.73 12.93
C LEU A 16 4.70 10.85 13.04
N LYS A 17 4.61 9.79 13.84
CA LYS A 17 5.74 8.88 14.10
C LYS A 17 6.23 8.09 12.88
N ASN A 18 5.40 7.91 11.85
CA ASN A 18 5.77 7.21 10.61
C ASN A 18 4.70 7.39 9.51
N SER A 19 5.03 6.94 8.29
CA SER A 19 4.17 7.01 7.10
C SER A 19 2.86 6.22 7.22
N VAL A 20 2.80 5.18 8.06
CA VAL A 20 1.56 4.43 8.31
C VAL A 20 0.57 5.29 9.10
N GLN A 21 1.05 5.98 10.14
CA GLN A 21 0.23 6.91 10.90
C GLN A 21 -0.16 8.13 10.08
N LEU A 22 0.75 8.65 9.25
CA LEU A 22 0.41 9.73 8.32
C LEU A 22 -0.73 9.32 7.38
N ARG A 23 -0.68 8.13 6.77
CA ARG A 23 -1.77 7.63 5.90
C ARG A 23 -3.10 7.50 6.64
N LYS A 24 -3.10 6.99 7.88
CA LYS A 24 -4.32 6.94 8.72
C LYS A 24 -4.85 8.34 9.03
N HIS A 25 -3.96 9.26 9.40
CA HIS A 25 -4.30 10.65 9.66
C HIS A 25 -4.92 11.33 8.42
N LEU A 26 -4.28 11.19 7.24
CA LEU A 26 -4.79 11.71 5.98
C LEU A 26 -6.19 11.19 5.65
N ARG A 27 -6.46 9.90 5.88
CA ARG A 27 -7.80 9.31 5.66
C ARG A 27 -8.86 9.80 6.63
N ASN A 28 -8.54 9.93 7.91
CA ASN A 28 -9.54 10.24 8.94
C ASN A 28 -9.77 11.74 9.11
N VAL A 29 -8.71 12.54 9.02
CA VAL A 29 -8.76 13.99 9.27
C VAL A 29 -9.01 14.75 7.97
N HIS A 30 -8.23 14.45 6.92
CA HIS A 30 -8.32 15.15 5.64
C HIS A 30 -9.21 14.44 4.61
N LYS A 31 -9.79 13.29 4.98
CA LYS A 31 -10.59 12.43 4.07
C LYS A 31 -9.86 12.07 2.77
N VAL A 32 -8.52 12.12 2.78
CA VAL A 32 -7.68 11.76 1.65
C VAL A 32 -7.62 10.25 1.56
N ARG A 33 -8.51 9.69 0.74
CA ARG A 33 -8.46 8.30 0.34
C ARG A 33 -7.42 8.15 -0.77
N LYS A 34 -6.15 7.98 -0.39
CA LYS A 34 -5.23 7.28 -1.30
C LYS A 34 -5.81 5.89 -1.42
N GLU A 35 -6.13 5.45 -2.64
CA GLU A 35 -6.44 4.05 -2.88
C GLU A 35 -5.36 3.23 -2.15
N PRO A 36 -5.73 2.21 -1.35
CA PRO A 36 -4.74 1.28 -0.88
C PRO A 36 -3.93 0.88 -2.11
N ASN A 37 -2.60 0.78 -1.99
CA ASN A 37 -1.76 0.36 -3.09
C ASN A 37 -2.17 -1.07 -3.46
N HIS A 38 -3.24 -1.18 -4.24
CA HIS A 38 -3.83 -2.40 -4.70
C HIS A 38 -3.03 -2.77 -5.93
N ILE A 39 -2.33 -3.89 -5.82
CA ILE A 39 -1.62 -4.47 -6.94
C ILE A 39 -2.70 -5.15 -7.76
N LYS A 40 -2.99 -4.60 -8.93
CA LYS A 40 -3.92 -5.22 -9.90
C LYS A 40 -3.21 -6.36 -10.59
N CYS A 41 -3.94 -7.45 -10.85
CA CYS A 41 -3.45 -8.44 -11.80
C CYS A 41 -3.34 -7.80 -13.19
N GLY A 42 -2.25 -8.11 -13.91
CA GLY A 42 -1.99 -7.57 -15.24
C GLY A 42 -2.47 -8.46 -16.38
N GLU A 43 -3.07 -9.60 -16.05
CA GLU A 43 -3.57 -10.58 -17.02
C GLU A 43 -4.93 -10.14 -17.58
N GLU A 44 -5.14 -10.28 -18.88
CA GLU A 44 -6.29 -9.71 -19.60
C GLU A 44 -7.65 -10.21 -19.07
N ASP A 45 -7.73 -11.47 -18.63
CA ASP A 45 -8.94 -12.07 -18.06
C ASP A 45 -8.98 -12.03 -16.51
N CYS A 46 -8.14 -11.21 -15.87
CA CYS A 46 -8.09 -11.13 -14.41
C CYS A 46 -8.25 -9.70 -13.86
N LEU A 47 -9.34 -9.48 -13.12
CA LEU A 47 -9.66 -8.19 -12.50
C LEU A 47 -9.39 -8.16 -10.98
N GLU A 48 -8.74 -9.19 -10.45
CA GLU A 48 -8.41 -9.28 -9.03
C GLU A 48 -7.39 -8.21 -8.63
N SER A 49 -7.51 -7.71 -7.39
CA SER A 49 -6.59 -6.71 -6.86
C SER A 49 -6.27 -6.96 -5.40
N PHE A 50 -5.01 -6.72 -5.02
CA PHE A 50 -4.48 -7.19 -3.74
C PHE A 50 -3.83 -6.07 -2.93
N SER A 51 -4.16 -6.00 -1.65
CA SER A 51 -3.60 -5.02 -0.72
C SER A 51 -2.15 -5.31 -0.30
N THR A 52 -1.63 -6.51 -0.62
CA THR A 52 -0.28 -6.98 -0.26
C THR A 52 0.38 -7.73 -1.42
N LEU A 53 1.71 -7.64 -1.50
CA LEU A 53 2.50 -8.35 -2.51
C LEU A 53 2.46 -9.88 -2.32
N MET A 54 2.36 -10.34 -1.07
CA MET A 54 2.26 -11.78 -0.76
C MET A 54 1.02 -12.39 -1.37
N ASN A 55 -0.15 -11.77 -1.16
CA ASN A 55 -1.42 -12.27 -1.69
C ASN A 55 -1.43 -12.20 -3.24
N TYR A 56 -0.86 -11.14 -3.81
CA TYR A 56 -0.70 -11.03 -5.26
C TYR A 56 0.15 -12.18 -5.84
N ARG A 57 1.29 -12.50 -5.22
CA ARG A 57 2.16 -13.61 -5.67
C ARG A 57 1.45 -14.95 -5.57
N GLU A 58 0.79 -15.22 -4.44
CA GLU A 58 0.06 -16.48 -4.26
C GLU A 58 -1.06 -16.62 -5.32
N HIS A 59 -1.77 -15.53 -5.61
CA HIS A 59 -2.76 -15.48 -6.68
C HIS A 59 -2.14 -15.82 -8.05
N LEU A 60 -1.01 -15.20 -8.41
CA LEU A 60 -0.31 -15.49 -9.65
C LEU A 60 0.17 -16.95 -9.72
N GLU A 61 0.67 -17.52 -8.63
CA GLU A 61 1.14 -18.91 -8.60
C GLU A 61 -0.02 -19.91 -8.76
N LYS A 62 -1.15 -19.67 -8.09
CA LYS A 62 -2.31 -20.57 -8.10
C LYS A 62 -3.15 -20.44 -9.38
N LEU A 63 -3.38 -19.22 -9.85
CA LEU A 63 -4.31 -18.96 -10.96
C LEU A 63 -3.61 -18.69 -12.29
N HIS A 64 -2.41 -18.10 -12.28
CA HIS A 64 -1.65 -17.76 -13.49
C HIS A 64 -0.38 -18.62 -13.69
N LYS A 65 -0.09 -19.56 -12.76
CA LYS A 65 1.11 -20.41 -12.76
C LYS A 65 2.42 -19.63 -12.97
N TYR A 66 2.46 -18.36 -12.59
CA TYR A 66 3.62 -17.51 -12.79
C TYR A 66 4.70 -17.89 -11.79
N LYS A 67 5.76 -18.57 -12.24
CA LYS A 67 6.94 -18.83 -11.43
C LYS A 67 7.83 -17.59 -11.52
N ASN A 68 8.06 -16.92 -10.39
CA ASN A 68 9.13 -15.93 -10.32
C ASN A 68 10.43 -16.66 -10.69
N ILE A 69 10.95 -16.40 -11.88
CA ILE A 69 12.30 -16.80 -12.28
C ILE A 69 13.22 -15.89 -11.47
N SER A 70 13.72 -16.41 -10.34
CA SER A 70 14.88 -15.88 -9.64
C SER A 70 16.15 -16.13 -10.46
#